data_AF-A0A9D2EAV0-F1
#
_entry.id   AF-A0A9D2EAV0-F1
#
_cell.length_a   1.000
_cell.length_b   1.000
_cell.length_c   1.000
_cell.angle_alpha   90.00
_cell.angle_beta   90.00
_cell.angle_gamma   90.00
#
_symmetry.space_group_name_H-M   'P 1'
#
loop_
_entity.id
_entity.type
_entity.pdbx_description
1 polymer ?
#
loop_
_entity_poly.entity_id
_entity_poly.type
_entity_poly.pdbx_seq_one_letter_code
_entity_poly.pdbx_strand_id
1 'polypeptide(L)'
;MNTLNLNAELFRELSYIADDESSMKKVLKYVKKLAAKQYKTPAPTVSVASEDTEPYRPKTKAELIDDLNEVCEEIKLIRAGKLKGRPAEDFKHELHD
;
A
#
# COMPACT_ATOMS: atom_id res chain seq x y z
N MET A 1 -5.95 18.60 -15.14
CA MET A 1 -6.72 17.42 -15.60
C MET A 1 -7.34 16.78 -14.37
N ASN A 2 -8.67 16.70 -14.28
CA ASN A 2 -9.36 16.19 -13.09
C ASN A 2 -9.53 14.66 -13.22
N THR A 3 -9.51 13.90 -12.12
CA THR A 3 -9.58 12.41 -12.10
C THR A 3 -10.79 11.85 -12.83
N LEU A 4 -11.91 12.58 -12.83
CA LEU A 4 -13.12 12.22 -13.59
C LEU A 4 -12.90 12.20 -15.11
N ASN A 5 -12.02 13.07 -15.64
CA ASN A 5 -11.73 13.14 -17.07
C ASN A 5 -10.84 11.96 -17.51
N LEU A 6 -9.87 11.58 -16.68
CA LEU A 6 -8.98 10.44 -16.95
C LEU A 6 -9.73 9.10 -16.99
N ASN A 7 -10.67 8.88 -16.06
CA ASN A 7 -11.44 7.63 -16.03
C ASN A 7 -12.30 7.47 -17.29
N ALA A 8 -12.95 8.54 -17.75
CA ALA A 8 -13.78 8.50 -18.95
C ALA A 8 -12.95 8.21 -20.21
N GLU A 9 -11.77 8.81 -20.32
CA GLU A 9 -10.86 8.56 -21.46
C GLU A 9 -10.33 7.12 -21.45
N LEU A 10 -9.95 6.60 -20.28
CA LEU A 10 -9.54 5.20 -20.12
C LEU A 10 -10.63 4.22 -20.57
N PHE A 11 -11.87 4.44 -20.15
CA PHE A 11 -12.98 3.58 -20.57
C PHE A 11 -13.24 3.66 -22.08
N ARG A 12 -13.09 4.84 -22.69
CA ARG A 12 -13.20 5.02 -24.14
C ARG A 12 -12.15 4.19 -24.87
N GLU A 13 -10.89 4.24 -24.44
CA GLU A 13 -9.80 3.45 -25.03
C GLU A 13 -10.02 1.95 -24.87
N LEU A 14 -10.51 1.50 -23.71
CA LEU A 14 -10.84 0.09 -23.49
C LEU A 14 -11.98 -0.37 -24.39
N SER A 15 -12.98 0.47 -24.66
CA SER A 15 -14.05 0.15 -25.61
C SER A 15 -13.55 -0.06 -27.03
N TYR A 16 -12.52 0.67 -27.49
CA TYR A 16 -11.94 0.49 -28.82
C TYR A 16 -11.28 -0.88 -29.03
N ILE A 17 -10.83 -1.51 -27.96
CA ILE A 17 -10.14 -2.82 -28.01
C ILE A 17 -10.97 -3.95 -27.41
N ALA A 18 -12.22 -3.68 -27.00
CA ALA A 18 -13.05 -4.63 -26.26
C ALA A 18 -13.39 -5.90 -27.05
N ASP A 19 -13.45 -5.80 -28.39
CA ASP A 19 -13.74 -6.91 -29.29
C ASP A 19 -12.55 -7.89 -29.43
N ASP A 20 -11.33 -7.44 -29.13
CA ASP A 20 -10.13 -8.28 -29.21
C ASP A 20 -9.79 -8.92 -27.85
N GLU A 21 -10.18 -10.18 -27.68
CA GLU A 21 -9.96 -10.95 -26.45
C GLU A 21 -8.47 -11.00 -26.03
N SER A 22 -7.57 -11.10 -27.01
CA SER A 22 -6.12 -11.17 -26.78
C SER A 22 -5.59 -9.87 -26.13
N SER A 23 -6.01 -8.72 -26.65
CA SER A 23 -5.65 -7.40 -26.13
C SER A 23 -6.28 -7.15 -24.77
N MET A 24 -7.55 -7.53 -24.57
CA MET A 24 -8.21 -7.43 -23.26
C MET A 24 -7.53 -8.30 -22.19
N LYS A 25 -7.06 -9.51 -22.53
CA LYS A 25 -6.25 -10.34 -21.63
C LYS A 25 -4.93 -9.66 -21.23
N LYS A 26 -4.27 -8.97 -22.16
CA LYS A 26 -3.03 -8.21 -21.88
C LYS A 26 -3.29 -7.04 -20.94
N VAL A 27 -4.35 -6.28 -21.16
CA VAL A 27 -4.79 -5.20 -20.26
C VAL A 27 -5.06 -5.74 -18.87
N LEU A 28 -5.85 -6.82 -18.75
CA LEU A 28 -6.16 -7.44 -17.46
C LEU A 28 -4.89 -7.90 -16.72
N LYS A 29 -3.93 -8.49 -17.44
CA LYS A 29 -2.63 -8.90 -16.88
C LYS A 29 -1.83 -7.70 -16.40
N TYR A 30 -1.84 -6.59 -17.13
CA TYR A 30 -1.14 -5.37 -16.75
C TYR A 30 -1.79 -4.72 -15.51
N VAL A 31 -3.12 -4.58 -15.48
CA VAL A 31 -3.86 -4.03 -14.33
C VAL A 31 -3.61 -4.88 -13.08
N LYS A 32 -3.64 -6.22 -13.19
CA LYS A 32 -3.29 -7.13 -12.08
C LYS A 32 -1.85 -6.91 -11.59
N LYS A 33 -0.88 -6.74 -12.50
CA LYS A 33 0.51 -6.43 -12.14
C LYS A 33 0.65 -5.06 -11.49
N LEU A 34 -0.07 -4.05 -11.98
CA LEU A 34 -0.06 -2.69 -11.43
C LEU A 34 -0.63 -2.70 -10.02
N ALA A 35 -1.77 -3.35 -9.80
CA ALA A 35 -2.36 -3.54 -8.49
C ALA A 35 -1.37 -4.27 -7.56
N ALA A 36 -0.74 -5.37 -8.02
CA ALA A 36 0.26 -6.08 -7.24
C ALA A 36 1.51 -5.23 -6.89
N LYS A 37 1.92 -4.31 -7.77
CA LYS A 37 3.03 -3.36 -7.52
C LYS A 37 2.65 -2.27 -6.51
N GLN A 38 1.38 -1.84 -6.46
CA GLN A 38 0.90 -0.89 -5.46
C GLN A 38 0.97 -1.46 -4.03
N TYR A 39 0.95 -2.79 -3.90
CA TYR A 39 1.22 -3.50 -2.64
C TYR A 39 2.69 -3.95 -2.49
N LYS A 40 3.56 -3.62 -3.46
CA LYS A 40 4.93 -4.13 -3.53
C LYS A 40 5.91 -3.06 -4.04
N THR A 41 6.29 -2.13 -3.16
CA THR A 41 7.62 -1.46 -3.18
C THR A 41 7.97 -0.91 -1.79
N PRO A 42 9.16 -1.19 -1.21
CA PRO A 42 10.16 -2.22 -1.52
C PRO A 42 10.37 -3.22 -0.35
N ALA A 43 10.74 -4.45 -0.68
CA ALA A 43 11.79 -5.15 0.07
C ALA A 43 12.88 -5.48 -0.95
N PRO A 44 14.17 -5.30 -0.62
CA PRO A 44 15.25 -5.43 -1.58
C PRO A 44 15.35 -6.88 -2.02
N THR A 45 16.03 -7.08 -3.15
CA THR A 45 16.69 -8.34 -3.46
C THR A 45 17.68 -8.65 -2.34
N VAL A 46 17.24 -9.30 -1.27
CA VAL A 46 18.11 -9.85 -0.24
C VAL A 46 18.36 -11.32 -0.59
N SER A 47 19.33 -11.51 -1.47
CA SER A 47 20.32 -12.56 -1.20
C SER A 47 21.12 -12.09 0.02
N VAL A 48 20.79 -12.58 1.20
CA VAL A 48 21.69 -12.76 2.35
C VAL A 48 20.86 -13.41 3.46
N ALA A 49 21.39 -14.53 3.94
CA ALA A 49 20.91 -15.25 5.10
C ALA A 49 21.04 -14.40 6.36
N SER A 50 20.00 -14.41 7.19
CA SER A 50 20.12 -14.27 8.65
C SER A 50 18.77 -14.61 9.29
N GLU A 51 18.86 -15.42 10.34
CA GLU A 51 17.79 -16.12 11.05
C GLU A 51 16.84 -15.17 11.81
N ASP A 52 15.61 -15.65 12.04
CA ASP A 52 14.59 -15.06 12.92
C ASP A 52 13.86 -13.79 12.43
N THR A 53 13.10 -13.92 11.35
CA THR A 53 11.97 -13.00 11.09
C THR A 53 10.78 -13.83 10.68
N GLU A 54 9.68 -13.76 11.44
CA GLU A 54 8.44 -14.44 11.08
C GLU A 54 8.04 -14.09 9.63
N PRO A 55 7.63 -15.10 8.83
CA PRO A 55 7.25 -14.88 7.45
C PRO A 55 6.10 -13.87 7.38
N TYR A 56 6.34 -12.76 6.69
CA TYR A 56 5.36 -11.68 6.55
C TYR A 56 4.00 -12.21 6.05
N ARG A 57 2.98 -12.15 6.92
CA ARG A 57 1.60 -12.52 6.61
C ARG A 57 0.86 -11.31 6.05
N PRO A 58 0.22 -11.40 4.87
CA PRO A 58 -0.60 -10.31 4.34
C PRO A 58 -1.81 -10.08 5.27
N LYS A 59 -1.85 -8.93 5.94
CA LYS A 59 -2.99 -8.49 6.76
C LYS A 59 -4.21 -8.25 5.87
N THR A 60 -5.39 -8.64 6.37
CA THR A 60 -6.65 -8.40 5.65
C THR A 60 -7.09 -6.94 5.79
N LYS A 61 -8.04 -6.49 4.96
CA LYS A 61 -8.58 -5.12 5.04
C LYS A 61 -9.13 -4.78 6.44
N ALA A 62 -9.71 -5.78 7.12
CA ALA A 62 -10.24 -5.60 8.47
C ALA A 62 -9.11 -5.38 9.48
N GLU A 63 -8.03 -6.15 9.40
CA GLU A 63 -6.87 -6.00 10.29
C GLU A 63 -6.14 -4.67 10.07
N LEU A 64 -6.06 -4.19 8.83
CA LEU A 64 -5.48 -2.88 8.56
C LEU A 64 -6.33 -1.73 9.14
N ILE A 65 -7.66 -1.88 9.16
CA ILE A 65 -8.58 -0.90 9.76
C ILE A 65 -8.46 -0.93 11.28
N ASP A 66 -8.31 -2.14 11.85
CA ASP A 66 -8.13 -2.33 13.29
C ASP A 66 -6.83 -1.68 13.77
N ASP A 67 -5.70 -1.96 13.08
CA ASP A 67 -4.41 -1.32 13.32
C ASP A 67 -4.53 0.23 13.26
N LEU A 68 -5.24 0.75 12.27
CA LEU A 68 -5.40 2.21 12.09
C LEU A 68 -6.25 2.82 13.22
N ASN A 69 -7.28 2.11 13.68
CA ASN A 69 -8.12 2.53 14.79
C ASN A 69 -7.31 2.56 16.10
N GLU A 70 -6.47 1.55 16.35
CA GLU A 70 -5.58 1.51 17.51
C GLU A 70 -4.66 2.74 17.54
N VAL A 71 -4.01 3.04 16.41
CA VAL A 71 -3.17 4.24 16.27
C VAL A 71 -3.97 5.54 16.50
N CYS A 72 -5.23 5.60 16.03
CA CYS A 72 -6.08 6.76 16.26
C CYS A 72 -6.44 6.95 17.74
N GLU A 73 -6.67 5.87 18.48
CA GLU A 73 -6.90 5.92 19.94
C GLU A 73 -5.64 6.34 20.69
N GLU A 74 -4.47 5.86 20.30
CA GLU A 74 -3.19 6.30 20.88
C GLU A 74 -2.95 7.80 20.66
N ILE A 75 -3.19 8.32 19.45
CA ILE A 75 -3.07 9.75 19.14
C ILE A 75 -4.05 10.57 20.00
N LYS A 76 -5.27 10.07 20.22
CA LYS A 76 -6.24 10.73 21.12
C LYS A 76 -5.72 10.78 22.56
N LEU A 77 -5.08 9.72 23.06
CA LEU A 77 -4.51 9.68 24.41
C LEU A 77 -3.29 10.60 24.56
N ILE A 78 -2.44 10.70 23.53
CA ILE A 78 -1.32 11.64 23.49
C ILE A 78 -1.84 13.08 23.52
N ARG A 79 -2.85 13.39 22.69
CA ARG A 79 -3.47 14.72 22.63
C ARG A 79 -4.20 15.08 23.92
N ALA A 80 -4.77 14.09 24.61
CA ALA A 80 -5.35 14.26 25.95
C ALA A 80 -4.30 14.42 27.06
N GLY A 81 -3.00 14.39 26.73
CA GLY A 81 -1.90 14.51 27.69
C GLY A 81 -1.72 13.31 28.61
N LYS A 82 -2.44 12.21 28.38
CA LYS A 82 -2.38 10.98 29.18
C LYS A 82 -1.24 10.06 28.76
N LEU A 83 -0.71 10.25 27.56
CA LEU A 83 0.40 9.49 26.99
C LEU A 83 1.48 10.46 26.51
N LYS A 84 2.75 10.17 26.82
CA LYS A 84 3.88 10.96 26.28
C LYS A 84 4.11 10.51 24.84
N GLY A 85 3.82 11.40 23.89
CA GLY A 85 4.25 11.20 22.50
C GLY A 85 5.79 11.20 22.43
N ARG A 86 6.36 10.30 21.64
CA ARG A 86 7.80 10.32 21.35
C ARG A 86 8.13 11.45 20.37
N PRO A 87 9.21 12.22 20.59
CA PRO A 87 9.62 13.26 19.66
C PRO A 87 10.05 12.66 18.31
N ALA A 88 9.83 13.42 17.24
CA ALA A 88 10.16 12.98 15.88
C ALA A 88 11.67 12.72 15.65
N GLU A 89 12.53 13.30 16.50
CA GLU A 89 13.98 13.08 16.46
C GLU A 89 14.40 11.68 16.91
N ASP A 90 13.69 11.10 17.88
CA ASP A 90 13.87 9.72 18.33
C ASP A 90 13.48 8.74 17.21
N PHE A 91 12.34 9.00 16.55
CA PHE A 91 11.88 8.20 15.42
C PHE A 91 12.87 8.23 14.23
N LYS A 92 13.53 9.37 14.01
CA LYS A 92 14.52 9.51 12.94
C LYS A 92 15.80 8.72 13.21
N HIS A 93 16.22 8.60 14.48
CA HIS A 93 17.37 7.79 14.85
C HIS A 93 17.09 6.29 14.65
N GLU A 94 15.89 5.84 14.99
CA GLU A 94 15.47 4.43 14.85
C GLU A 94 15.39 3.96 13.39
N LEU A 95 15.09 4.85 12.44
CA LEU A 95 14.98 4.51 11.02
C LEU A 95 16.33 4.48 10.28
N HIS A 96 17.39 5.00 10.89
CA HIS A 96 18.69 5.17 10.27
C HIS A 96 19.78 4.26 10.88
N ASP A 97 19.41 3.36 11.80
CA ASP A 97 20.29 2.32 12.36
C ASP A 97 20.01 0.96 11.72
#